data_AF-A0A519M8D3-F1
#
_entry.id   AF-A0A519M8D3-F1
#
_cell.length_a   1.000
_cell.length_b   1.000
_cell.length_c   1.000
_cell.angle_alpha   90.00
_cell.angle_beta   90.00
_cell.angle_gamma   90.00
#
_symmetry.space_group_name_H-M   'P 1'
#
loop_
_entity.id
_entity.type
_entity.pdbx_description
1 polymer ?
#
loop_
_entity_poly.entity_id
_entity_poly.type
_entity_poly.pdbx_seq_one_letter_code
_entity_poly.pdbx_strand_id
1 'polypeptide(L)'
;MMYLVLTALLALQVQSAVILKFKFIDDSLLSVNDKTSSSADGAIKGIEAAVAKNRNQAKDKAVLAQSEEIRQKTKEVIAYLREVRDKLVVAGGNPKGATEYKDINAEDIVATTMIGSGDKKNGLGYPLKAKLNEYSNYIGQYTAEGKAKQLALDGKDDTRVTTARDEHTKEQSSKDFAQLNFESTPLAAALATLSQKETEVLKLEADALTTQSQKVGATTIVFDKLGAFASAESNTVAAGTKYK
;
A
#
# COMPACT_ATOMS: atom_id res chain seq x y z
N MET A 1 -1.66 -39.67 -21.20
CA MET A 1 -1.86 -38.50 -22.07
C MET A 1 -3.05 -37.63 -21.63
N MET A 2 -4.27 -38.17 -21.44
CA MET A 2 -5.45 -37.37 -21.03
C MET A 2 -5.31 -36.70 -19.65
N TYR A 3 -4.71 -37.39 -18.66
CA TYR A 3 -4.53 -36.84 -17.32
C TYR A 3 -3.61 -35.63 -17.26
N LEU A 4 -2.49 -35.62 -18.00
CA LEU A 4 -1.59 -34.47 -18.04
C LEU A 4 -2.25 -33.25 -18.70
N VAL A 5 -3.07 -33.47 -19.73
CA VAL A 5 -3.82 -32.40 -20.40
C VAL A 5 -4.92 -31.84 -19.48
N LEU A 6 -5.65 -32.70 -18.76
CA LEU A 6 -6.68 -32.25 -17.81
C LEU A 6 -6.08 -31.49 -16.62
N THR A 7 -4.95 -31.96 -16.08
CA THR A 7 -4.24 -31.28 -14.99
C THR A 7 -3.68 -29.94 -15.45
N ALA A 8 -3.13 -29.85 -16.67
CA ALA A 8 -2.67 -28.59 -17.25
C ALA A 8 -3.82 -27.59 -17.48
N LEU A 9 -4.98 -28.04 -17.98
CA LEU A 9 -6.16 -27.19 -18.16
C LEU A 9 -6.71 -26.68 -16.82
N LEU A 10 -6.73 -27.54 -15.80
CA LEU A 10 -7.21 -27.17 -14.46
C LEU A 10 -6.25 -26.19 -13.77
N ALA A 11 -4.92 -26.39 -13.92
CA ALA A 11 -3.91 -25.45 -13.44
C ALA A 11 -4.02 -24.06 -14.12
N LEU A 12 -4.24 -24.02 -15.44
CA LEU A 12 -4.40 -22.77 -16.20
C LEU A 12 -5.65 -21.97 -15.77
N GLN A 13 -6.76 -22.67 -15.51
CA GLN A 13 -8.00 -22.05 -15.04
C GLN A 13 -7.86 -21.50 -13.60
N VAL A 14 -7.24 -22.25 -12.70
CA VAL A 14 -7.02 -21.81 -11.31
C VAL A 14 -6.08 -20.60 -11.28
N GLN A 15 -5.01 -20.60 -12.09
CA GLN A 15 -4.08 -19.47 -12.20
C GLN A 15 -4.79 -18.19 -12.66
N SER A 16 -5.67 -18.28 -13.66
CA SER A 16 -6.44 -17.14 -14.17
C SER A 16 -7.40 -16.56 -13.11
N ALA A 17 -8.05 -17.41 -12.32
CA ALA A 17 -8.97 -16.98 -11.27
C ALA A 17 -8.25 -16.28 -10.10
N VAL A 18 -7.08 -16.78 -9.70
CA VAL A 18 -6.26 -16.19 -8.64
C VAL A 18 -5.74 -14.82 -9.04
N ILE A 19 -5.27 -14.67 -10.29
CA ILE A 19 -4.71 -13.41 -10.78
C ILE A 19 -5.78 -12.32 -10.89
N LEU A 20 -7.01 -12.69 -11.24
CA LEU A 20 -8.16 -11.78 -11.18
C LEU A 20 -8.43 -11.27 -9.76
N LYS A 21 -8.22 -12.10 -8.71
CA LYS A 21 -8.36 -11.63 -7.32
C LYS A 21 -7.29 -10.62 -6.94
N PHE A 22 -6.06 -10.77 -7.41
CA PHE A 22 -5.03 -9.75 -7.21
C PHE A 22 -5.41 -8.42 -7.85
N LYS A 23 -6.00 -8.44 -9.06
CA LYS A 23 -6.55 -7.23 -9.68
C LYS A 23 -7.62 -6.58 -8.82
N PHE A 24 -8.58 -7.34 -8.29
CA PHE A 24 -9.63 -6.77 -7.44
C PHE A 24 -9.10 -6.22 -6.13
N ILE A 25 -8.10 -6.86 -5.54
CA ILE A 25 -7.40 -6.34 -4.36
C ILE A 25 -6.70 -5.03 -4.72
N ASP A 26 -6.02 -4.98 -5.86
CA ASP A 26 -5.36 -3.77 -6.36
C ASP A 26 -6.35 -2.60 -6.50
N ASP A 27 -7.43 -2.81 -7.25
CA ASP A 27 -8.48 -1.81 -7.48
C ASP A 27 -9.09 -1.32 -6.15
N SER A 28 -9.32 -2.25 -5.22
CA SER A 28 -9.87 -1.93 -3.89
C SER A 28 -8.89 -1.09 -3.06
N LEU A 29 -7.60 -1.47 -3.05
CA LEU A 29 -6.55 -0.75 -2.33
C LEU A 29 -6.35 0.65 -2.93
N LEU A 30 -6.34 0.79 -4.25
CA LEU A 30 -6.27 2.10 -4.90
C LEU A 30 -7.41 3.01 -4.46
N SER A 31 -8.65 2.51 -4.51
CA SER A 31 -9.81 3.29 -4.10
C SER A 31 -9.74 3.71 -2.63
N VAL A 32 -9.27 2.82 -1.75
CA VAL A 32 -9.09 3.13 -0.33
C VAL A 32 -7.95 4.13 -0.14
N ASN A 33 -6.84 3.99 -0.85
CA ASN A 33 -5.70 4.90 -0.76
C ASN A 33 -6.06 6.32 -1.20
N ASP A 34 -6.81 6.47 -2.28
CA ASP A 34 -7.25 7.78 -2.77
C ASP A 34 -8.17 8.47 -1.75
N LYS A 35 -9.07 7.69 -1.12
CA LYS A 35 -9.93 8.18 -0.01
C LYS A 35 -9.11 8.55 1.22
N THR A 36 -8.20 7.70 1.67
CA THR A 36 -7.35 7.94 2.84
C THR A 36 -6.46 9.17 2.61
N SER A 37 -5.89 9.32 1.42
CA SER A 37 -5.13 10.51 1.04
C SER A 37 -6.00 11.75 1.14
N SER A 38 -7.23 11.72 0.61
CA SER A 38 -8.17 12.84 0.73
C SER A 38 -8.52 13.17 2.20
N SER A 39 -8.69 12.15 3.04
CA SER A 39 -8.93 12.32 4.48
C SER A 39 -7.76 12.96 5.21
N ALA A 40 -6.51 12.74 4.78
CA ALA A 40 -5.34 13.39 5.36
C ALA A 40 -5.37 14.93 5.15
N ASP A 41 -5.89 15.42 4.02
CA ASP A 41 -6.11 16.86 3.84
C ASP A 41 -7.16 17.41 4.84
N GLY A 42 -8.16 16.59 5.21
CA GLY A 42 -9.10 16.90 6.29
C GLY A 42 -8.45 16.97 7.67
N ALA A 43 -7.49 16.08 7.96
CA ALA A 43 -6.73 16.10 9.21
C ALA A 43 -5.90 17.39 9.35
N ILE A 44 -5.26 17.87 8.28
CA ILE A 44 -4.53 19.15 8.27
C ILE A 44 -5.47 20.32 8.60
N LYS A 45 -6.65 20.38 7.97
CA LYS A 45 -7.67 21.41 8.28
C LYS A 45 -8.12 21.36 9.74
N GLY A 46 -8.24 20.14 10.31
CA GLY A 46 -8.55 19.96 11.72
C GLY A 46 -7.48 20.53 12.64
N ILE A 47 -6.20 20.31 12.31
CA ILE A 47 -5.06 20.89 13.02
C ILE A 47 -5.08 22.41 12.90
N GLU A 48 -5.26 22.96 11.69
CA GLU A 48 -5.35 24.40 11.44
C GLU A 48 -6.45 25.06 12.28
N ALA A 49 -7.64 24.46 12.34
CA ALA A 49 -8.75 24.95 13.15
C ALA A 49 -8.41 24.96 14.66
N ALA A 50 -7.68 23.96 15.15
CA ALA A 50 -7.21 23.92 16.53
C ALA A 50 -6.15 24.98 16.83
N VAL A 51 -5.21 25.22 15.91
CA VAL A 51 -4.23 26.32 16.02
C VAL A 51 -4.93 27.67 16.12
N ALA A 52 -5.95 27.90 15.28
CA ALA A 52 -6.74 29.11 15.32
C ALA A 52 -7.50 29.26 16.65
N LYS A 53 -8.11 28.18 17.15
CA LYS A 53 -8.79 28.14 18.46
C LYS A 53 -7.83 28.44 19.62
N ASN A 54 -6.58 27.99 19.53
CA ASN A 54 -5.53 28.28 20.50
C ASN A 54 -4.90 29.67 20.33
N ARG A 55 -5.57 30.58 19.62
CA ARG A 55 -5.12 31.97 19.40
C ARG A 55 -3.77 32.04 18.70
N ASN A 56 -3.49 31.11 17.79
CA ASN A 56 -2.33 31.21 16.90
C ASN A 56 -0.98 31.27 17.62
N GLN A 57 -0.85 30.54 18.74
CA GLN A 57 0.40 30.43 19.49
C GLN A 57 1.53 29.91 18.59
N ALA A 58 2.75 30.44 18.79
CA ALA A 58 3.90 30.09 17.95
C ALA A 58 4.19 28.58 17.93
N LYS A 59 4.04 27.90 19.07
CA LYS A 59 4.19 26.44 19.18
C LYS A 59 3.18 25.67 18.32
N ASP A 60 1.94 26.13 18.24
CA ASP A 60 0.86 25.45 17.54
C ASP A 60 0.99 25.68 16.03
N LYS A 61 1.41 26.88 15.62
CA LYS A 61 1.80 27.15 14.23
C LYS A 61 2.95 26.29 13.75
N ALA A 62 3.94 26.03 14.61
CA ALA A 62 5.03 25.12 14.28
C ALA A 62 4.52 23.69 14.05
N VAL A 63 3.55 23.22 14.83
CA VAL A 63 2.90 21.92 14.63
C VAL A 63 2.11 21.87 13.31
N LEU A 64 1.40 22.93 12.97
CA LEU A 64 0.71 23.03 11.67
C LEU A 64 1.69 22.95 10.50
N ALA A 65 2.76 23.74 10.52
CA ALA A 65 3.79 23.73 9.48
C ALA A 65 4.45 22.35 9.33
N GLN A 66 4.74 21.68 10.45
CA GLN A 66 5.25 20.29 10.43
C GLN A 66 4.23 19.32 9.82
N SER A 67 2.94 19.49 10.12
CA SER A 67 1.88 18.65 9.57
C SER A 67 1.73 18.83 8.06
N GLU A 68 1.83 20.07 7.57
CA GLU A 68 1.85 20.39 6.14
C GLU A 68 3.08 19.80 5.44
N GLU A 69 4.26 19.85 6.08
CA GLU A 69 5.48 19.25 5.56
C GLU A 69 5.35 17.71 5.45
N ILE A 70 4.81 17.06 6.49
CA ILE A 70 4.49 15.63 6.46
C ILE A 70 3.60 15.34 5.25
N ARG A 71 2.50 16.08 5.09
CA ARG A 71 1.55 15.89 3.99
C ARG A 71 2.21 16.03 2.62
N GLN A 72 3.07 17.02 2.46
CA GLN A 72 3.80 17.26 1.22
C GLN A 72 4.75 16.10 0.89
N LYS A 73 5.54 15.64 1.86
CA LYS A 73 6.47 14.51 1.66
C LYS A 73 5.74 13.20 1.41
N THR A 74 4.58 12.96 2.06
CA THR A 74 3.73 11.81 1.73
C THR A 74 3.29 11.87 0.26
N LYS A 75 2.79 13.01 -0.20
CA LYS A 75 2.34 13.20 -1.59
C LYS A 75 3.46 12.91 -2.60
N GLU A 76 4.70 13.30 -2.30
CA GLU A 76 5.86 12.98 -3.14
C GLU A 76 6.15 11.49 -3.24
N VAL A 77 6.04 10.76 -2.13
CA VAL A 77 6.25 9.30 -2.10
C VAL A 77 5.13 8.57 -2.83
N ILE A 78 3.88 8.99 -2.64
CA ILE A 78 2.72 8.45 -3.36
C ILE A 78 2.86 8.70 -4.86
N ALA A 79 3.23 9.92 -5.26
CA ALA A 79 3.45 10.25 -6.67
C ALA A 79 4.53 9.36 -7.29
N TYR A 80 5.62 9.10 -6.55
CA TYR A 80 6.67 8.20 -6.99
C TYR A 80 6.19 6.74 -7.13
N LEU A 81 5.41 6.22 -6.17
CA LEU A 81 4.78 4.89 -6.27
C LEU A 81 3.89 4.77 -7.50
N ARG A 82 3.07 5.81 -7.78
CA ARG A 82 2.20 5.86 -8.96
C ARG A 82 2.99 5.97 -10.26
N GLU A 83 4.11 6.67 -10.27
CA GLU A 83 5.02 6.71 -11.41
C GLU A 83 5.65 5.34 -11.69
N VAL A 84 6.08 4.61 -10.65
CA VAL A 84 6.59 3.24 -10.78
C VAL A 84 5.51 2.31 -11.32
N ARG A 85 4.28 2.40 -10.80
CA ARG A 85 3.11 1.70 -11.35
C ARG A 85 2.94 1.99 -12.83
N ASP A 86 2.92 3.26 -13.23
CA ASP A 86 2.70 3.66 -14.62
C ASP A 86 3.78 3.09 -15.55
N LYS A 87 5.05 3.16 -15.12
CA LYS A 87 6.17 2.57 -15.86
C LYS A 87 6.01 1.06 -16.03
N LEU A 88 5.55 0.36 -14.99
CA LEU A 88 5.32 -1.07 -15.03
C LEU A 88 4.15 -1.45 -15.96
N VAL A 89 3.04 -0.71 -15.89
CA VAL A 89 1.87 -0.89 -16.78
C VAL A 89 2.27 -0.69 -18.25
N VAL A 90 3.05 0.36 -18.53
CA VAL A 90 3.55 0.67 -19.87
C VAL A 90 4.54 -0.38 -20.36
N ALA A 91 5.44 -0.87 -19.51
CA ALA A 91 6.35 -1.97 -19.84
C ALA A 91 5.58 -3.26 -20.20
N GLY A 92 4.42 -3.50 -19.58
CA GLY A 92 3.49 -4.57 -19.93
C GLY A 92 2.75 -4.40 -21.26
N GLY A 93 3.06 -3.36 -22.03
CA GLY A 93 2.46 -3.09 -23.34
C GLY A 93 1.07 -2.44 -23.28
N ASN A 94 0.73 -1.79 -22.17
CA ASN A 94 -0.56 -1.13 -21.96
C ASN A 94 -0.40 0.40 -22.00
N PRO A 95 -1.46 1.16 -22.32
CA PRO A 95 -1.42 2.60 -22.16
C PRO A 95 -1.29 3.00 -20.68
N LYS A 96 -0.76 4.19 -20.42
CA LYS A 96 -0.69 4.75 -19.06
C LYS A 96 -2.09 4.82 -18.44
N GLY A 97 -2.24 4.36 -17.20
CA GLY A 97 -3.52 4.33 -16.50
C GLY A 97 -4.52 3.29 -17.00
N ALA A 98 -4.07 2.28 -17.77
CA ALA A 98 -4.94 1.18 -18.19
C ALA A 98 -5.54 0.42 -17.00
N THR A 99 -6.82 0.10 -17.08
CA THR A 99 -7.55 -0.74 -16.11
C THR A 99 -7.72 -2.18 -16.61
N GLU A 100 -7.34 -2.44 -17.85
CA GLU A 100 -7.27 -3.77 -18.47
C GLU A 100 -5.87 -3.98 -19.02
N TYR A 101 -5.34 -5.18 -18.81
CA TYR A 101 -3.95 -5.51 -19.14
C TYR A 101 -3.92 -6.57 -20.24
N LYS A 102 -3.09 -6.33 -21.25
CA LYS A 102 -2.84 -7.25 -22.37
C LYS A 102 -2.31 -8.60 -21.88
N ASP A 103 -1.39 -8.57 -20.93
CA ASP A 103 -0.89 -9.74 -20.23
C ASP A 103 -0.77 -9.42 -18.74
N ILE A 104 -1.75 -9.91 -17.98
CA ILE A 104 -1.82 -9.74 -16.52
C ILE A 104 -0.90 -10.70 -15.76
N ASN A 105 -0.33 -11.69 -16.47
CA ASN A 105 0.56 -12.72 -15.95
C ASN A 105 2.04 -12.44 -16.29
N ALA A 106 2.36 -11.24 -16.78
CA ALA A 106 3.67 -10.90 -17.35
C ALA A 106 4.81 -10.84 -16.31
N GLU A 107 5.20 -11.97 -15.73
CA GLU A 107 6.24 -12.12 -14.71
C GLU A 107 7.61 -11.63 -15.22
N ASP A 108 7.99 -12.01 -16.44
CA ASP A 108 9.28 -11.61 -17.03
C ASP A 108 9.41 -10.08 -17.18
N ILE A 109 8.30 -9.41 -17.53
CA ILE A 109 8.24 -7.95 -17.64
C ILE A 109 8.39 -7.32 -16.25
N VAL A 110 7.73 -7.87 -15.24
CA VAL A 110 7.85 -7.40 -13.86
C VAL A 110 9.28 -7.55 -13.36
N ALA A 111 9.88 -8.73 -13.50
CA ALA A 111 11.25 -9.00 -13.09
C ALA A 111 12.23 -8.06 -13.79
N THR A 112 12.14 -7.94 -15.12
CA THR A 112 13.04 -7.08 -15.90
C THR A 112 12.89 -5.60 -15.54
N THR A 113 11.67 -5.13 -15.27
CA THR A 113 11.40 -3.71 -14.97
C THR A 113 11.76 -3.35 -13.53
N MET A 114 11.46 -4.23 -12.57
CA MET A 114 11.59 -3.95 -11.15
C MET A 114 12.95 -4.37 -10.58
N ILE A 115 13.56 -5.43 -11.10
CA ILE A 115 14.87 -5.94 -10.64
C ILE A 115 15.98 -5.53 -11.62
N GLY A 116 15.67 -5.50 -12.92
CA GLY A 116 16.63 -5.21 -13.97
C GLY A 116 17.09 -6.49 -14.68
N SER A 117 17.97 -6.34 -15.67
CA SER A 117 18.47 -7.48 -16.44
C SER A 117 19.70 -8.11 -15.77
N GLY A 118 19.60 -9.42 -15.48
CA GLY A 118 20.65 -10.18 -14.79
C GLY A 118 20.93 -9.65 -13.38
N ASP A 119 22.15 -9.83 -12.88
CA ASP A 119 22.53 -9.45 -11.51
C ASP A 119 22.85 -7.96 -11.33
N LYS A 120 22.49 -7.10 -12.30
CA LYS A 120 22.87 -5.68 -12.30
C LYS A 120 22.11 -4.85 -11.25
N LYS A 121 20.99 -5.37 -10.72
CA LYS A 121 20.18 -4.73 -9.67
C LYS A 121 19.84 -3.26 -9.98
N ASN A 122 19.50 -2.98 -11.23
CA ASN A 122 19.28 -1.62 -11.74
C ASN A 122 17.81 -1.34 -12.11
N GLY A 123 16.89 -2.22 -11.72
CA GLY A 123 15.45 -2.01 -11.88
C GLY A 123 14.84 -1.03 -10.88
N LEU A 124 13.57 -0.69 -11.09
CA LEU A 124 12.84 0.33 -10.30
C LEU A 124 12.61 -0.05 -8.83
N GLY A 125 12.72 -1.33 -8.46
CA GLY A 125 12.51 -1.82 -7.09
C GLY A 125 13.57 -1.33 -6.10
N TYR A 126 14.79 -1.08 -6.56
CA TYR A 126 15.90 -0.59 -5.72
C TYR A 126 15.76 0.88 -5.32
N PRO A 127 15.56 1.85 -6.24
CA PRO A 127 15.29 3.22 -5.85
C PRO A 127 13.94 3.34 -5.11
N LEU A 128 12.96 2.47 -5.41
CA LEU A 128 11.72 2.37 -4.63
C LEU A 128 11.98 1.98 -3.18
N LYS A 129 12.79 0.96 -2.93
CA LYS A 129 13.20 0.56 -1.57
C LYS A 129 13.81 1.74 -0.82
N ALA A 130 14.75 2.44 -1.46
CA ALA A 130 15.42 3.59 -0.86
C ALA A 130 14.42 4.68 -0.49
N LYS A 131 13.56 5.10 -1.43
CA LYS A 131 12.54 6.15 -1.22
C LYS A 131 11.57 5.79 -0.09
N LEU A 132 11.10 4.54 -0.04
CA LEU A 132 10.19 4.07 1.01
C LEU A 132 10.86 4.07 2.39
N ASN A 133 12.10 3.59 2.49
CA ASN A 133 12.79 3.53 3.77
C ASN A 133 13.26 4.91 4.26
N GLU A 134 13.71 5.79 3.37
CA GLU A 134 13.98 7.20 3.67
C GLU A 134 12.74 7.89 4.24
N TYR A 135 11.58 7.69 3.61
CA TYR A 135 10.32 8.21 4.11
C TYR A 135 9.96 7.64 5.48
N SER A 136 10.10 6.32 5.68
CA SER A 136 9.80 5.70 6.97
C SER A 136 10.69 6.27 8.10
N ASN A 137 11.97 6.52 7.82
CA ASN A 137 12.89 7.12 8.78
C ASN A 137 12.51 8.57 9.10
N TYR A 138 12.14 9.36 8.08
CA TYR A 138 11.67 10.72 8.25
C TYR A 138 10.40 10.77 9.10
N ILE A 139 9.35 10.04 8.68
CA ILE A 139 8.04 10.15 9.31
C ILE A 139 7.99 9.54 10.71
N GLY A 140 8.86 8.56 10.97
CA GLY A 140 9.02 7.95 12.29
C GLY A 140 9.28 8.96 13.40
N GLN A 141 9.95 10.08 13.11
CA GLN A 141 10.23 11.14 14.09
C GLN A 141 8.95 11.84 14.60
N TYR A 142 7.85 11.71 13.87
CA TYR A 142 6.58 12.37 14.15
C TYR A 142 5.50 11.40 14.66
N THR A 143 5.78 10.09 14.73
CA THR A 143 4.87 9.11 15.33
C THR A 143 4.98 9.12 16.85
N ALA A 144 3.98 8.56 17.55
CA ALA A 144 4.00 8.43 19.00
C ALA A 144 5.20 7.63 19.54
N GLU A 145 5.70 6.66 18.77
CA GLU A 145 6.86 5.85 19.15
C GLU A 145 8.21 6.54 18.88
N GLY A 146 8.22 7.68 18.17
CA GLY A 146 9.44 8.36 17.73
C GLY A 146 10.26 7.55 16.72
N LYS A 147 9.69 6.49 16.15
CA LYS A 147 10.25 5.64 15.11
C LYS A 147 9.12 5.02 14.29
N ALA A 148 9.43 4.61 13.06
CA ALA A 148 8.54 3.81 12.23
C ALA A 148 9.25 2.52 11.81
N LYS A 149 8.47 1.48 11.54
CA LYS A 149 8.99 0.28 10.87
C LYS A 149 9.37 0.64 9.44
N GLN A 150 10.46 0.05 8.95
CA GLN A 150 10.84 0.19 7.56
C GLN A 150 9.75 -0.38 6.65
N LEU A 151 9.43 0.38 5.60
CA LEU A 151 8.39 0.05 4.65
C LEU A 151 8.85 -1.00 3.62
N ALA A 152 10.16 -1.07 3.34
CA ALA A 152 10.74 -1.94 2.34
C ALA A 152 11.85 -2.81 2.97
N LEU A 153 11.43 -3.94 3.55
CA LEU A 153 12.29 -4.92 4.22
C LEU A 153 12.87 -5.94 3.24
N ASP A 154 14.11 -6.36 3.49
CA ASP A 154 14.67 -7.56 2.87
C ASP A 154 14.10 -8.82 3.54
N GLY A 155 14.16 -9.97 2.87
CA GLY A 155 13.59 -11.21 3.39
C GLY A 155 14.15 -11.61 4.77
N LYS A 156 15.42 -11.30 5.05
CA LYS A 156 16.09 -11.54 6.33
C LYS A 156 15.54 -10.69 7.49
N ASP A 157 14.96 -9.54 7.17
CA ASP A 157 14.45 -8.56 8.15
C ASP A 157 12.92 -8.62 8.27
N ASP A 158 12.24 -9.33 7.36
CA ASP A 158 10.80 -9.53 7.39
C ASP A 158 10.43 -10.75 8.25
N THR A 159 9.75 -10.48 9.37
CA THR A 159 9.27 -11.55 10.27
C THR A 159 8.29 -12.49 9.59
N ARG A 160 7.53 -12.04 8.59
CA ARG A 160 6.60 -12.87 7.83
C ARG A 160 7.33 -13.95 7.03
N VAL A 161 8.59 -13.70 6.68
CA VAL A 161 9.48 -14.62 5.96
C VAL A 161 10.26 -15.48 6.95
N THR A 162 10.98 -14.86 7.88
CA THR A 162 11.88 -15.56 8.80
C THR A 162 11.17 -16.48 9.81
N THR A 163 9.95 -16.14 10.20
CA THR A 163 9.15 -16.92 11.17
C THR A 163 8.08 -17.79 10.51
N ALA A 164 8.05 -17.86 9.18
CA ALA A 164 7.11 -18.69 8.45
C ALA A 164 7.20 -20.15 8.90
N ARG A 165 6.08 -20.87 8.92
CA ARG A 165 6.11 -22.32 9.22
C ARG A 165 6.54 -23.15 8.01
N ASP A 166 6.28 -22.62 6.83
CA ASP A 166 6.59 -23.23 5.54
C ASP A 166 8.06 -22.99 5.15
N GLU A 167 8.76 -24.04 4.75
CA GLU A 167 10.20 -23.99 4.42
C GLU A 167 10.45 -23.17 3.14
N HIS A 168 9.58 -23.28 2.13
CA HIS A 168 9.71 -22.52 0.88
C HIS A 168 9.64 -21.00 1.12
N THR A 169 8.81 -20.58 2.06
CA THR A 169 8.72 -19.18 2.48
C THR A 169 10.00 -18.75 3.23
N LYS A 170 10.54 -19.59 4.11
CA LYS A 170 11.80 -19.27 4.82
C LYS A 170 13.00 -19.14 3.87
N GLU A 171 13.06 -19.95 2.82
CA GLU A 171 14.13 -19.89 1.81
C GLU A 171 14.21 -18.51 1.12
N GLN A 172 13.10 -17.77 1.06
CA GLN A 172 13.06 -16.41 0.53
C GLN A 172 13.78 -15.37 1.44
N SER A 173 14.25 -15.75 2.64
CA SER A 173 14.98 -14.86 3.54
C SER A 173 16.28 -14.31 2.95
N SER A 174 16.86 -15.00 1.98
CA SER A 174 18.06 -14.55 1.26
C SER A 174 17.79 -13.42 0.25
N LYS A 175 16.53 -13.22 -0.14
CA LYS A 175 16.15 -12.24 -1.17
C LYS A 175 16.14 -10.82 -0.63
N ASP A 176 16.60 -9.89 -1.45
CA ASP A 176 16.40 -8.47 -1.20
C ASP A 176 14.94 -8.06 -1.46
N PHE A 177 14.55 -6.86 -1.01
CA PHE A 177 13.19 -6.33 -1.18
C PHE A 177 12.68 -6.42 -2.62
N ALA A 178 13.51 -6.09 -3.62
CA ALA A 178 13.08 -6.06 -5.00
C ALA A 178 12.83 -7.50 -5.51
N GLN A 179 13.74 -8.41 -5.22
CA GLN A 179 13.60 -9.83 -5.56
C GLN A 179 12.38 -10.46 -4.86
N LEU A 180 12.24 -10.23 -3.56
CA LEU A 180 11.17 -10.77 -2.75
C LEU A 180 9.76 -10.39 -3.26
N ASN A 181 9.62 -9.17 -3.79
CA ASN A 181 8.33 -8.64 -4.21
C ASN A 181 8.06 -8.75 -5.72
N PHE A 182 9.09 -8.95 -6.56
CA PHE A 182 8.95 -8.78 -8.01
C PHE A 182 9.64 -9.85 -8.89
N GLU A 183 10.35 -10.84 -8.34
CA GLU A 183 11.13 -11.79 -9.17
C GLU A 183 10.29 -12.82 -9.92
N SER A 184 9.27 -13.37 -9.26
CA SER A 184 8.35 -14.36 -9.84
C SER A 184 6.94 -13.93 -9.51
N THR A 185 6.60 -12.72 -9.95
CA THR A 185 5.38 -12.02 -9.53
C THR A 185 4.60 -11.57 -10.76
N PRO A 186 3.37 -12.08 -10.97
CA PRO A 186 2.49 -11.63 -12.04
C PRO A 186 2.25 -10.12 -11.98
N LEU A 187 1.97 -9.51 -13.14
CA LEU A 187 1.72 -8.06 -13.22
C LEU A 187 0.63 -7.60 -12.24
N ALA A 188 -0.50 -8.31 -12.13
CA ALA A 188 -1.53 -7.95 -11.14
C ALA A 188 -1.02 -7.96 -9.70
N ALA A 189 -0.22 -8.96 -9.33
CA ALA A 189 0.31 -9.08 -7.97
C ALA A 189 1.34 -7.97 -7.70
N ALA A 190 2.19 -7.63 -8.68
CA ALA A 190 3.14 -6.53 -8.56
C ALA A 190 2.44 -5.18 -8.36
N LEU A 191 1.36 -4.93 -9.10
CA LEU A 191 0.53 -3.72 -8.95
C LEU A 191 -0.14 -3.67 -7.57
N ALA A 192 -0.72 -4.79 -7.12
CA ALA A 192 -1.30 -4.91 -5.78
C ALA A 192 -0.25 -4.66 -4.68
N THR A 193 0.98 -5.12 -4.85
CA THR A 193 2.10 -4.83 -3.93
C THR A 193 2.41 -3.33 -3.88
N LEU A 194 2.43 -2.63 -5.02
CA LEU A 194 2.64 -1.18 -5.04
C LEU A 194 1.50 -0.44 -4.31
N SER A 195 0.25 -0.87 -4.52
CA SER A 195 -0.91 -0.30 -3.81
C SER A 195 -0.87 -0.56 -2.31
N GLN A 196 -0.43 -1.76 -1.90
CA GLN A 196 -0.21 -2.07 -0.50
C GLN A 196 0.86 -1.16 0.12
N LYS A 197 1.97 -0.90 -0.59
CA LYS A 197 3.02 0.01 -0.11
C LYS A 197 2.51 1.43 0.06
N GLU A 198 1.65 1.90 -0.84
CA GLU A 198 0.97 3.18 -0.69
C GLU A 198 0.05 3.20 0.54
N THR A 199 -0.70 2.13 0.81
CA THR A 199 -1.51 2.01 2.02
C THR A 199 -0.64 2.11 3.28
N GLU A 200 0.51 1.46 3.30
CA GLU A 200 1.46 1.51 4.43
C GLU A 200 2.04 2.93 4.63
N VAL A 201 2.37 3.64 3.54
CA VAL A 201 2.81 5.05 3.55
C VAL A 201 1.74 5.96 4.15
N LEU A 202 0.49 5.82 3.70
CA LEU A 202 -0.66 6.58 4.18
C LEU A 202 -0.99 6.27 5.64
N LYS A 203 -0.79 5.03 6.08
CA LYS A 203 -0.95 4.66 7.49
C LYS A 203 0.04 5.40 8.38
N LEU A 204 1.33 5.43 7.99
CA LEU A 204 2.33 6.18 8.75
C LEU A 204 2.01 7.69 8.77
N GLU A 205 1.49 8.24 7.67
CA GLU A 205 0.98 9.61 7.64
C GLU A 205 -0.14 9.82 8.65
N ALA A 206 -1.15 8.95 8.67
CA ALA A 206 -2.27 9.05 9.60
C ALA A 206 -1.81 8.98 11.06
N ASP A 207 -0.88 8.09 11.40
CA ASP A 207 -0.33 7.95 12.74
C ASP A 207 0.46 9.22 13.16
N ALA A 208 1.26 9.77 12.26
CA ALA A 208 2.01 11.00 12.49
C ALA A 208 1.09 12.22 12.65
N LEU A 209 0.11 12.40 11.74
CA LEU A 209 -0.86 13.49 11.81
C LEU A 209 -1.74 13.40 13.06
N THR A 210 -2.10 12.19 13.49
CA THR A 210 -2.81 11.99 14.77
C THR A 210 -1.96 12.48 15.94
N THR A 211 -0.66 12.16 15.93
CA THR A 211 0.28 12.62 16.98
C THR A 211 0.42 14.15 16.97
N GLN A 212 0.47 14.78 15.79
CA GLN A 212 0.52 16.25 15.67
C GLN A 212 -0.79 16.92 16.15
N SER A 213 -1.93 16.36 15.76
CA SER A 213 -3.27 16.79 16.19
C SER A 213 -3.39 16.83 17.72
N GLN A 214 -2.89 15.79 18.39
CA GLN A 214 -2.87 15.73 19.86
C GLN A 214 -2.04 16.86 20.50
N LYS A 215 -0.92 17.27 19.89
CA LYS A 215 -0.05 18.35 20.43
C LYS A 215 -0.75 19.71 20.46
N VAL A 216 -1.68 19.97 19.53
CA VAL A 216 -2.47 21.21 19.50
C VAL A 216 -3.79 21.08 20.27
N GLY A 217 -4.00 19.97 20.99
CA GLY A 217 -5.23 19.72 21.73
C GLY A 217 -6.44 19.49 20.83
N ALA A 218 -6.23 19.13 19.56
CA ALA A 218 -7.29 18.69 18.68
C ALA A 218 -7.65 17.25 19.03
N THR A 219 -8.85 17.06 19.59
CA THR A 219 -9.45 15.73 19.81
C THR A 219 -10.16 15.23 18.54
N THR A 220 -9.66 15.57 17.35
CA THR A 220 -10.20 15.01 16.12
C THR A 220 -9.58 13.63 15.95
N ILE A 221 -10.29 12.62 16.47
CA ILE A 221 -10.02 11.22 16.13
C ILE A 221 -10.21 11.13 14.62
N VAL A 222 -9.11 10.95 13.86
CA VAL A 222 -9.11 10.85 12.38
C VAL A 222 -9.84 9.58 11.89
N PHE A 223 -10.21 8.70 12.82
CA PHE A 223 -11.09 7.56 12.60
C PHE A 223 -12.42 7.80 13.29
N ASP A 224 -13.34 8.51 12.62
CA ASP A 224 -14.74 8.44 13.02
C ASP A 224 -15.26 7.04 12.64
N LYS A 225 -15.07 6.11 13.57
CA LYS A 225 -15.64 4.77 13.64
C LYS A 225 -15.79 4.07 12.27
N LEU A 226 -14.84 3.20 11.94
CA LEU A 226 -15.17 1.96 11.21
C LEU A 226 -16.06 1.10 12.13
N GLY A 227 -17.30 1.54 12.34
CA GLY A 227 -18.35 0.68 12.83
C GLY A 227 -18.65 -0.34 11.75
N ALA A 228 -18.81 -1.61 12.12
CA ALA A 228 -19.43 -2.57 11.24
C ALA A 228 -20.84 -2.06 10.91
N PHE A 229 -21.03 -1.49 9.73
CA PHE A 229 -22.35 -1.22 9.19
C PHE A 229 -22.90 -2.54 8.67
N ALA A 230 -23.74 -3.19 9.47
CA ALA A 230 -24.66 -4.18 8.94
C ALA A 230 -25.79 -3.42 8.25
N SER A 231 -25.72 -3.32 6.92
CA SER A 231 -26.88 -2.92 6.13
C SER A 231 -27.75 -4.15 5.95
N ALA A 232 -28.91 -4.17 6.58
CA ALA A 232 -29.92 -5.19 6.32
C ALA A 232 -30.68 -4.84 5.03
N GLU A 233 -30.99 -5.84 4.20
CA GLU A 233 -31.79 -5.64 2.99
C GLU A 233 -33.24 -5.28 3.32
N SER A 234 -33.71 -5.58 4.53
CA SER A 234 -35.04 -5.20 5.02
C SER A 234 -35.07 -4.97 6.53
N ASN A 235 -35.75 -3.91 6.97
CA ASN A 235 -35.98 -3.61 8.38
C ASN A 235 -37.13 -4.42 9.00
N THR A 236 -37.82 -5.25 8.20
CA THR A 236 -38.92 -6.12 8.65
C THR A 236 -38.87 -7.45 7.89
N VAL A 237 -38.87 -8.57 8.62
CA VAL A 237 -38.93 -9.92 8.05
C VAL A 237 -40.11 -10.69 8.64
N ALA A 238 -40.80 -11.47 7.82
CA ALA A 238 -41.87 -12.34 8.27
C ALA A 238 -41.30 -13.51 9.09
N ALA A 239 -42.04 -13.95 10.12
CA ALA A 239 -41.61 -15.04 10.99
C ALA A 239 -41.26 -16.30 10.17
N GLY A 240 -40.01 -16.76 10.31
CA GLY A 240 -39.48 -17.94 9.60
C GLY A 240 -38.64 -17.66 8.35
N THR A 241 -38.48 -16.39 7.94
CA THR A 241 -37.59 -16.03 6.82
C THR A 241 -36.20 -15.62 7.29
N LYS A 242 -35.18 -15.89 6.46
CA LYS A 242 -33.77 -15.67 6.80
C LYS A 242 -33.44 -14.18 6.64
N TYR A 243 -33.11 -13.51 7.73
CA TYR A 243 -32.63 -12.13 7.74
C TYR A 243 -31.28 -12.05 7.00
N LYS A 244 -31.16 -11.07 6.10
CA LYS A 244 -29.93 -10.73 5.38
C LYS A 244 -29.64 -9.26 5.55
#